data_AF-A0A543F8I4-F1
#
_entry.id   AF-A0A543F8I4-F1
#
_cell.length_a   1.000
_cell.length_b   1.000
_cell.length_c   1.000
_cell.angle_alpha   90.00
_cell.angle_beta   90.00
_cell.angle_gamma   90.00
#
_symmetry.space_group_name_H-M   'P 1'
#
loop_
_entity.id
_entity.type
_entity.pdbx_description
1 polymer ?
#
loop_
_entity_poly.entity_id
_entity_poly.type
_entity_poly.pdbx_seq_one_letter_code
_entity_poly.pdbx_strand_id
1 'polypeptide(L)'
;MEPLPSKKQVLKAFRAKPSEEHPVLQSAHTLGELHVRRLRTEADATGDIDQSRVHLVLGIDRWVATELPPAHGGAHMHTESVGMVIDRLAQFSARAFASLVSEPDWIVHDDWERLAELALGYQDLALEVSAGIRRLPYLGGPCR
;
A
#
# COMPACT_ATOMS: atom_id res chain seq x y z
N MET A 1 20.53 2.98 5.20
CA MET A 1 19.14 3.09 5.66
C MET A 1 18.29 2.64 4.48
N GLU A 2 17.48 1.59 4.63
CA GLU A 2 16.53 1.23 3.57
C GLU A 2 15.52 2.37 3.47
N PRO A 3 15.38 3.02 2.30
CA PRO A 3 14.53 4.19 2.19
C PRO A 3 13.05 3.80 2.34
N LEU A 4 12.63 2.63 1.83
CA LEU A 4 11.27 2.14 1.99
C LEU A 4 11.09 1.31 3.27
N PRO A 5 9.91 1.42 3.94
CA PRO A 5 9.61 0.60 5.10
C PRO A 5 9.39 -0.88 4.72
N SER A 6 9.82 -1.78 5.58
CA SER A 6 9.59 -3.23 5.43
C SER A 6 8.10 -3.60 5.45
N LYS A 7 7.75 -4.77 4.89
CA LYS A 7 6.35 -5.26 4.92
C LYS A 7 5.79 -5.33 6.33
N LYS A 8 6.62 -5.66 7.33
CA LYS A 8 6.20 -5.74 8.74
C LYS A 8 5.82 -4.37 9.30
N GLN A 9 6.58 -3.33 8.96
CA GLN A 9 6.27 -1.96 9.37
C GLN A 9 4.97 -1.46 8.71
N VAL A 10 4.79 -1.73 7.41
CA VAL A 10 3.57 -1.36 6.67
C VAL A 10 2.33 -2.08 7.23
N LEU A 11 2.40 -3.40 7.42
CA LEU A 11 1.30 -4.18 8.00
C LEU A 11 0.94 -3.73 9.42
N LYS A 12 1.95 -3.36 10.22
CA LYS A 12 1.73 -2.78 11.55
C LYS A 12 1.05 -1.41 11.46
N ALA A 13 1.49 -0.56 10.53
CA ALA A 13 0.98 0.79 10.35
C ALA A 13 -0.52 0.81 10.00
N PHE A 14 -1.02 -0.16 9.20
CA PHE A 14 -2.45 -0.27 8.91
C PHE A 14 -3.35 -0.35 10.14
N ARG A 15 -2.82 -0.80 11.28
CA ARG A 15 -3.60 -1.05 12.50
C ARG A 15 -3.24 -0.13 13.65
N ALA A 16 -2.02 0.39 13.66
CA ALA A 16 -1.50 1.18 14.76
C ALA A 16 -0.74 2.37 14.19
N LYS A 17 -0.98 3.54 14.77
CA LYS A 17 -0.26 4.75 14.42
C LYS A 17 1.25 4.50 14.55
N PRO A 18 2.04 4.76 13.50
CA PRO A 18 3.49 4.56 13.55
C PRO A 18 4.11 5.53 14.56
N SER A 19 5.14 5.04 15.27
CA SER A 19 5.94 5.87 16.18
C SER A 19 6.95 6.75 15.44
N GLU A 20 7.32 6.34 14.22
CA GLU A 20 8.25 7.07 13.35
C GLU A 20 7.46 8.01 12.42
N GLU A 21 7.97 9.22 12.21
CA GLU A 21 7.40 10.21 11.27
C GLU A 21 7.74 9.88 9.81
N HIS A 22 7.59 8.62 9.40
CA HIS A 22 7.84 8.20 8.03
C HIS A 22 6.58 8.47 7.17
N PRO A 23 6.64 9.30 6.10
CA PRO A 23 5.47 9.69 5.31
C PRO A 23 4.68 8.50 4.74
N VAL A 24 5.38 7.47 4.26
CA VAL A 24 4.76 6.21 3.79
C VAL A 24 4.02 5.48 4.91
N LEU A 25 4.57 5.40 6.13
CA LEU A 25 3.90 4.72 7.24
C LEU A 25 2.68 5.50 7.74
N GLN A 26 2.75 6.83 7.75
CA GLN A 26 1.60 7.68 8.08
C GLN A 26 0.48 7.50 7.05
N SER A 27 0.84 7.51 5.76
CA SER A 27 -0.12 7.29 4.67
C SER A 27 -0.72 5.89 4.72
N ALA A 28 0.10 4.87 4.99
CA ALA A 28 -0.35 3.50 5.19
C ALA A 28 -1.35 3.41 6.36
N HIS A 29 -1.06 4.05 7.49
CA HIS A 29 -1.98 4.08 8.62
C HIS A 29 -3.36 4.63 8.24
N THR A 30 -3.40 5.79 7.57
CA THR A 30 -4.66 6.37 7.10
C THR A 30 -5.35 5.49 6.06
N LEU A 31 -4.62 4.86 5.14
CA LEU A 31 -5.19 3.90 4.17
C LEU A 31 -5.86 2.72 4.89
N GLY A 32 -5.25 2.18 5.94
CA GLY A 32 -5.84 1.12 6.76
C GLY A 32 -7.18 1.54 7.37
N GLU A 33 -7.23 2.73 7.98
CA GLU A 33 -8.47 3.29 8.54
C GLU A 33 -9.55 3.50 7.47
N LEU A 34 -9.17 4.01 6.30
CA LEU A 34 -10.08 4.24 5.18
C LEU A 34 -10.69 2.93 4.67
N HIS A 35 -9.89 1.86 4.54
CA HIS A 35 -10.41 0.56 4.10
C HIS A 35 -11.30 -0.12 5.13
N VAL A 36 -10.99 -0.01 6.42
CA VAL A 36 -11.89 -0.48 7.49
C VAL A 36 -13.22 0.28 7.45
N ARG A 37 -13.19 1.60 7.25
CA ARG A 37 -14.41 2.40 7.10
C ARG A 37 -15.19 2.03 5.84
N ARG A 38 -14.49 1.80 4.72
CA ARG A 38 -15.07 1.42 3.44
C ARG A 38 -15.86 0.11 3.52
N LEU A 39 -15.36 -0.88 4.26
CA LEU A 39 -16.06 -2.16 4.47
C LEU A 39 -17.39 -2.03 5.21
N ARG A 40 -17.59 -0.93 5.96
CA ARG A 40 -18.80 -0.66 6.75
C ARG A 40 -19.73 0.36 6.08
N THR A 41 -19.30 0.94 4.96
CA THR A 41 -20.03 2.00 4.27
C THR A 41 -20.76 1.41 3.07
N GLU A 42 -21.99 1.86 2.82
CA GLU A 42 -22.76 1.47 1.64
C GLU A 42 -22.04 1.91 0.36
N ALA A 43 -22.18 1.12 -0.72
CA ALA A 43 -21.36 1.27 -1.91
C ALA A 43 -21.46 2.66 -2.56
N ASP A 44 -22.64 3.29 -2.52
CA ASP A 44 -22.93 4.62 -3.05
C ASP A 44 -22.36 5.77 -2.21
N ALA A 45 -22.00 5.51 -0.95
CA ALA A 45 -21.42 6.49 -0.02
C ALA A 45 -19.88 6.40 0.10
N THR A 46 -19.21 5.63 -0.75
CA THR A 46 -17.74 5.44 -0.68
C THR A 46 -16.91 6.50 -1.40
N GLY A 47 -17.53 7.46 -2.10
CA GLY A 47 -16.85 8.45 -2.95
C GLY A 47 -15.74 9.23 -2.25
N ASP A 48 -16.01 9.79 -1.07
CA ASP A 48 -15.04 10.57 -0.30
C ASP A 48 -13.86 9.70 0.19
N ILE A 49 -14.13 8.43 0.51
CA ILE A 49 -13.13 7.46 0.93
C ILE A 49 -12.20 7.15 -0.24
N ASP A 50 -12.77 6.87 -1.41
CA ASP A 50 -12.00 6.53 -2.61
C ASP A 50 -11.20 7.72 -3.13
N GLN A 51 -11.73 8.94 -3.04
CA GLN A 51 -10.96 10.16 -3.33
C GLN A 51 -9.77 10.31 -2.37
N SER A 52 -10.00 10.18 -1.05
CA SER A 52 -8.94 10.27 -0.04
C SER A 52 -7.84 9.22 -0.26
N ARG A 53 -8.21 7.99 -0.63
CA ARG A 53 -7.26 6.92 -0.97
C ARG A 53 -6.37 7.31 -2.16
N VAL A 54 -6.96 7.83 -3.23
CA VAL A 54 -6.20 8.28 -4.41
C VAL A 54 -5.19 9.37 -4.04
N HIS A 55 -5.56 10.33 -3.18
CA HIS A 55 -4.63 11.37 -2.73
C HIS A 55 -3.45 10.79 -1.93
N LEU A 56 -3.69 9.83 -1.05
CA LEU A 56 -2.63 9.16 -0.28
C LEU A 56 -1.69 8.34 -1.18
N VAL A 57 -2.26 7.61 -2.14
CA VAL A 57 -1.48 6.85 -3.16
C VAL A 57 -0.54 7.79 -3.92
N LEU A 58 -1.06 8.91 -4.43
CA LEU A 58 -0.25 9.89 -5.14
C LEU A 58 0.80 10.54 -4.24
N GLY A 59 0.50 10.77 -2.95
CA GLY A 59 1.46 11.26 -1.97
C GLY A 59 2.63 10.31 -1.76
N ILE A 60 2.36 9.01 -1.61
CA ILE A 60 3.37 7.96 -1.52
C ILE A 60 4.22 7.93 -2.80
N ASP A 61 3.58 7.93 -3.97
CA ASP A 61 4.29 7.84 -5.26
C ASP A 61 5.21 9.02 -5.51
N ARG A 62 4.80 10.23 -5.12
CA ARG A 62 5.64 11.44 -5.18
C ARG A 62 6.83 11.37 -4.24
N TRP A 63 6.61 10.90 -3.01
CA TRP A 63 7.69 10.70 -2.05
C TRP A 63 8.69 9.66 -2.58
N VAL A 64 8.20 8.54 -3.12
CA VAL A 64 9.02 7.50 -3.75
C VAL A 64 9.86 8.05 -4.90
N ALA A 65 9.25 8.85 -5.79
CA ALA A 65 9.96 9.45 -6.92
C ALA A 65 11.01 10.50 -6.50
N THR A 66 10.89 11.07 -5.29
CA THR A 66 11.80 12.10 -4.77
C THR A 66 12.95 11.49 -3.97
N GLU A 67 12.67 10.47 -3.14
CA GLU A 67 13.62 9.91 -2.19
C GLU A 67 14.39 8.68 -2.73
N LEU A 68 13.85 7.99 -3.74
CA LEU A 68 14.50 6.80 -4.30
C LEU A 68 15.37 7.14 -5.51
N PRO A 69 16.49 6.41 -5.69
CA PRO A 69 17.32 6.58 -6.87
C PRO A 69 16.52 6.30 -8.15
N PRO A 70 16.77 7.04 -9.24
CA PRO A 70 16.14 6.76 -10.51
C PRO A 70 16.50 5.35 -10.98
N ALA A 71 15.53 4.66 -11.59
CA ALA A 71 15.76 3.33 -12.13
C ALA A 71 16.86 3.35 -13.21
N HIS A 72 17.69 2.31 -13.22
CA HIS A 72 18.73 2.14 -14.23
C HIS A 72 18.11 2.06 -15.64
N GLY A 73 18.82 2.52 -16.68
CA GLY A 73 18.29 2.70 -18.03
C GLY A 73 17.73 1.44 -18.73
N GLY A 74 17.98 0.24 -18.19
CA GLY A 74 17.44 -1.04 -18.66
C GLY A 74 16.48 -1.75 -17.69
N ALA A 75 16.05 -1.08 -16.61
CA ALA A 75 15.17 -1.65 -15.60
C ALA A 75 13.80 -2.03 -16.18
N HIS A 76 13.29 -3.20 -15.78
CA HIS A 76 11.95 -3.64 -16.18
C HIS A 76 10.88 -2.72 -15.58
N MET A 77 9.86 -2.39 -16.39
CA MET A 77 8.71 -1.59 -15.97
C MET A 77 7.77 -2.44 -15.11
N HIS A 78 7.40 -1.92 -13.94
CA HIS A 78 6.33 -2.50 -13.13
C HIS A 78 4.96 -2.01 -13.61
N THR A 79 3.90 -2.81 -13.38
CA THR A 79 2.53 -2.47 -13.81
C THR A 79 1.82 -1.52 -12.86
N GLU A 80 2.26 -1.49 -11.60
CA GLU A 80 1.67 -0.69 -10.52
C GLU A 80 2.72 0.21 -9.86
N SER A 81 2.28 1.32 -9.27
CA SER A 81 3.15 2.14 -8.42
C SER A 81 3.25 1.57 -7.00
N VAL A 82 4.22 2.06 -6.20
CA VAL A 82 4.37 1.64 -4.80
C VAL A 82 3.15 2.02 -3.97
N GLY A 83 2.59 3.21 -4.19
CA GLY A 83 1.37 3.66 -3.55
C GLY A 83 0.18 2.75 -3.85
N MET A 84 0.02 2.32 -5.11
CA MET A 84 -1.03 1.35 -5.49
C MET A 84 -0.89 0.01 -4.77
N VAL A 85 0.34 -0.51 -4.66
CA VAL A 85 0.60 -1.77 -3.95
C VAL A 85 0.31 -1.63 -2.46
N ILE A 86 0.69 -0.52 -1.82
CA ILE A 86 0.40 -0.26 -0.40
C ILE A 86 -1.10 -0.11 -0.16
N ASP A 87 -1.83 0.56 -1.05
CA ASP A 87 -3.28 0.70 -0.96
C ASP A 87 -4.01 -0.65 -1.10
N ARG A 88 -3.58 -1.51 -2.02
CA ARG A 88 -4.08 -2.89 -2.11
C ARG A 88 -3.73 -3.70 -0.87
N LEU A 89 -2.53 -3.56 -0.32
CA LEU A 89 -2.17 -4.20 0.95
C LEU A 89 -3.10 -3.77 2.09
N ALA A 90 -3.42 -2.49 2.18
CA ALA A 90 -4.37 -1.97 3.16
C ALA A 90 -5.76 -2.58 2.99
N GLN A 91 -6.23 -2.70 1.74
CA GLN A 91 -7.50 -3.34 1.41
C GLN A 91 -7.54 -4.81 1.86
N PHE A 92 -6.53 -5.60 1.51
CA PHE A 92 -6.46 -7.03 1.85
C PHE A 92 -6.29 -7.22 3.35
N SER A 93 -5.54 -6.33 4.01
CA SER A 93 -5.43 -6.33 5.47
C SER A 93 -6.79 -6.11 6.13
N ALA A 94 -7.54 -5.09 5.71
CA ALA A 94 -8.87 -4.82 6.26
C ALA A 94 -9.83 -6.01 6.05
N ARG A 95 -9.79 -6.65 4.88
CA ARG A 95 -10.59 -7.85 4.57
C ARG A 95 -10.22 -9.05 5.44
N ALA A 96 -8.93 -9.39 5.53
CA ALA A 96 -8.45 -10.51 6.34
C ALA A 96 -8.78 -10.36 7.83
N PHE A 97 -8.82 -9.13 8.36
CA PHE A 97 -9.28 -8.91 9.74
C PHE A 97 -10.80 -8.96 9.88
N ALA A 98 -11.55 -8.48 8.89
CA ALA A 98 -13.00 -8.57 8.91
C ALA A 98 -13.50 -10.01 8.81
N SER A 99 -12.83 -10.86 8.02
CA SER A 99 -13.24 -12.26 7.83
C SER A 99 -13.18 -13.08 9.12
N LEU A 100 -12.27 -12.76 10.04
CA LEU A 100 -12.18 -13.42 11.37
C LEU A 100 -13.47 -13.33 12.20
N VAL A 101 -14.36 -12.38 11.92
CA VAL A 101 -15.55 -12.13 12.75
C VAL A 101 -16.75 -12.96 12.29
N SER A 102 -16.88 -13.20 10.99
CA SER A 102 -18.16 -13.67 10.41
C SER A 102 -18.02 -14.67 9.27
N GLU A 103 -16.81 -14.95 8.81
CA GLU A 103 -16.59 -15.83 7.67
C GLU A 103 -16.18 -17.25 8.12
N PRO A 104 -16.49 -18.28 7.30
CA PRO A 104 -15.99 -19.63 7.51
C PRO A 104 -14.45 -19.72 7.44
N ASP A 105 -13.86 -20.71 8.12
CA ASP A 105 -12.40 -20.92 8.19
C ASP A 105 -11.68 -20.92 6.84
N TRP A 106 -12.31 -21.46 5.78
CA TRP A 106 -11.70 -21.53 4.45
C TRP A 106 -11.64 -20.15 3.76
N ILE A 107 -12.62 -19.26 3.99
CA ILE A 107 -12.57 -17.87 3.53
C ILE A 107 -11.51 -17.10 4.29
N VAL A 108 -11.45 -17.28 5.61
CA VAL A 108 -10.40 -16.70 6.45
C VAL A 108 -9.03 -17.11 5.90
N HIS A 109 -8.82 -18.40 5.64
CA HIS A 109 -7.55 -18.89 5.09
C HIS A 109 -7.18 -18.21 3.75
N ASP A 110 -8.10 -18.15 2.79
CA ASP A 110 -7.88 -17.50 1.48
C ASP A 110 -7.56 -16.00 1.61
N ASP A 111 -8.27 -15.26 2.47
CA ASP A 111 -7.97 -13.84 2.69
C ASP A 111 -6.58 -13.62 3.30
N TRP A 112 -6.18 -14.46 4.26
CA TRP A 112 -4.87 -14.37 4.90
C TRP A 112 -3.73 -14.81 3.98
N GLU A 113 -3.95 -15.84 3.15
CA GLU A 113 -3.00 -16.28 2.12
C GLU A 113 -2.75 -15.16 1.09
N ARG A 114 -3.82 -14.57 0.57
CA ARG A 114 -3.71 -13.45 -0.38
C ARG A 114 -3.00 -12.23 0.21
N LEU A 115 -3.25 -11.91 1.48
CA LEU A 115 -2.52 -10.86 2.18
C LEU A 115 -1.03 -11.18 2.30
N ALA A 116 -0.68 -12.43 2.62
CA ALA A 116 0.71 -12.86 2.75
C ALA A 116 1.46 -12.80 1.43
N GLU A 117 0.86 -13.27 0.33
CA GLU A 117 1.42 -13.21 -1.02
C GLU A 117 1.68 -11.76 -1.45
N LEU A 118 0.69 -10.88 -1.26
CA LEU A 118 0.85 -9.47 -1.61
C LEU A 118 1.92 -8.78 -0.74
N ALA A 119 2.04 -9.16 0.53
CA ALA A 119 3.05 -8.62 1.44
C ALA A 119 4.46 -9.08 1.09
N LEU A 120 4.62 -10.30 0.56
CA LEU A 120 5.87 -10.78 -0.03
C LEU A 120 6.22 -9.98 -1.29
N GLY A 121 5.27 -9.84 -2.22
CA GLY A 121 5.45 -9.05 -3.44
C GLY A 121 5.84 -7.59 -3.17
N TYR A 122 5.26 -6.95 -2.15
CA TYR A 122 5.67 -5.62 -1.72
C TYR A 122 7.11 -5.58 -1.19
N GLN A 123 7.51 -6.56 -0.38
CA GLN A 123 8.88 -6.60 0.15
C GLN A 123 9.90 -6.71 -0.96
N ASP A 124 9.63 -7.57 -1.95
CA ASP A 124 10.51 -7.74 -3.11
C ASP A 124 10.54 -6.46 -3.97
N LEU A 125 9.38 -5.87 -4.25
CA LEU A 125 9.28 -4.59 -4.96
C LEU A 125 10.05 -3.48 -4.24
N ALA A 126 9.91 -3.38 -2.91
CA ALA A 126 10.60 -2.36 -2.12
C ALA A 126 12.12 -2.49 -2.22
N LEU A 127 12.65 -3.73 -2.20
CA LEU A 127 14.07 -4.00 -2.39
C LEU A 127 14.53 -3.66 -3.81
N GLU A 128 13.80 -4.10 -4.83
CA GLU A 128 14.13 -3.88 -6.24
C GLU A 128 14.12 -2.39 -6.63
N VAL A 129 13.13 -1.63 -6.14
CA VAL A 129 13.03 -0.19 -6.39
C VAL A 129 14.10 0.55 -5.61
N SER A 130 14.37 0.19 -4.36
CA SER A 130 15.46 0.79 -3.57
C SER A 130 16.83 0.54 -4.21
N ALA A 131 16.99 -0.58 -4.92
CA ALA A 131 18.19 -0.90 -5.69
C ALA A 131 18.21 -0.28 -7.11
N GLY A 132 17.15 0.43 -7.53
CA GLY A 132 17.02 1.00 -8.87
C GLY A 132 16.90 -0.04 -10.00
N ILE A 133 16.63 -1.30 -9.68
CA ILE A 133 16.54 -2.41 -10.65
C ILE A 133 15.16 -2.46 -11.31
N ARG A 134 14.15 -1.85 -10.68
CA ARG A 134 12.77 -1.80 -11.19
C ARG A 134 12.33 -0.36 -11.43
N ARG A 135 11.73 -0.14 -12.59
CA ARG A 135 11.16 1.16 -12.98
C ARG A 135 9.67 1.18 -12.62
N LEU A 136 9.25 2.23 -11.92
CA LEU A 136 7.85 2.46 -11.59
C LEU A 136 7.15 3.27 -12.69
N PRO A 137 5.84 3.07 -12.91
CA PRO A 137 5.08 3.92 -13.79
C PRO A 137 5.05 5.34 -13.23
N TYR A 138 5.24 6.33 -14.10
CA TYR A 138 5.08 7.74 -13.73
C TYR A 138 3.58 8.05 -13.67
N LEU A 139 3.00 7.97 -12.48
CA LEU A 139 1.60 8.33 -12.21
C LEU A 139 1.46 9.73 -11.61
N GLY A 140 2.57 10.45 -11.44
CA GLY A 140 2.57 11.85 -11.07
C GLY A 140 1.93 12.66 -12.19
N GLY A 141 0.65 13.00 -12.07
CA GLY A 141 0.05 14.04 -12.92
C GLY A 141 0.89 15.32 -12.87
N PRO A 142 0.88 16.15 -13.93
CA PRO A 142 1.69 17.37 -14.00
C PRO A 142 1.46 18.22 -12.75
N CYS A 143 2.54 18.81 -12.21
CA CYS A 143 2.44 19.85 -11.21
C CYS A 143 1.51 20.94 -11.76
N ARG A 144 0.35 21.14 -11.11
CA ARG A 144 -0.47 22.34 -11.29
C ARG A 144 -0.08 23.35 -10.24
#